data_AF-A0A5E6RKF2-F1
#
_entry.id   AF-A0A5E6RKF2-F1
#
_cell.length_a   1.000
_cell.length_b   1.000
_cell.length_c   1.000
_cell.angle_alpha   90.00
_cell.angle_beta   90.00
_cell.angle_gamma   90.00
#
_symmetry.space_group_name_H-M   'P 1'
#
loop_
_entity.id
_entity.type
_entity.pdbx_description
1 polymer ?
#
loop_
_entity_poly.entity_id
_entity_poly.type
_entity_poly.pdbx_seq_one_letter_code
_entity_poly.pdbx_strand_id
1 'polypeptide(L)'
;MRKSNPPTRRTYLAMIICTPFILLLALWMQSDLTPHTAAIALGVTGLLYLNIRWIQDFFRDSWRQEYEQKLAHTEAQLARKDLTAKQRCRLQHYYDQLPDRFHLVTSPDQTYRTVKVVGVGLKAAAHAVREFFR
;
A
#
# COMPACT_ATOMS: atom_id res chain seq x y z
N MET A 1 3.42 -21.82 -6.94
CA MET A 1 2.30 -20.92 -6.56
C MET A 1 2.25 -19.75 -7.54
N ARG A 2 1.09 -19.47 -8.16
CA ARG A 2 0.93 -18.34 -9.07
C ARG A 2 0.92 -17.06 -8.23
N LYS A 3 2.05 -16.36 -8.08
CA LYS A 3 2.12 -15.11 -7.31
C LYS A 3 1.21 -14.08 -7.99
N SER A 4 0.16 -13.65 -7.29
CA SER A 4 -0.73 -12.58 -7.74
C SER A 4 0.07 -11.30 -7.98
N ASN A 5 -0.37 -10.48 -8.93
CA ASN A 5 0.28 -9.20 -9.18
C ASN A 5 0.11 -8.28 -7.96
N PRO A 6 1.16 -7.54 -7.57
CA PRO A 6 1.03 -6.59 -6.48
C PRO A 6 -0.02 -5.51 -6.81
N PRO A 7 -0.65 -4.94 -5.76
CA PRO A 7 -1.63 -3.88 -5.94
C PRO A 7 -0.97 -2.66 -6.59
N THR A 8 -1.75 -1.92 -7.37
CA THR A 8 -1.32 -0.60 -7.87
C THR A 8 -1.18 0.37 -6.71
N ARG A 9 -0.42 1.45 -6.91
CA ARG A 9 -0.26 2.48 -5.87
C ARG A 9 -1.59 3.01 -5.38
N ARG A 10 -2.52 3.26 -6.30
CA ARG A 10 -3.86 3.76 -5.98
C ARG A 10 -4.62 2.80 -5.06
N THR A 11 -4.61 1.50 -5.38
CA THR A 11 -5.25 0.49 -4.53
C THR A 11 -4.57 0.38 -3.18
N TYR A 12 -3.23 0.39 -3.14
CA TYR A 12 -2.48 0.38 -1.89
C TYR A 12 -2.84 1.58 -0.99
N LEU A 13 -2.81 2.80 -1.54
CA LEU A 13 -3.14 4.00 -0.77
C LEU A 13 -4.61 4.05 -0.34
N ALA A 14 -5.53 3.56 -1.18
CA ALA A 14 -6.94 3.43 -0.79
C ALA A 14 -7.08 2.48 0.41
N MET A 15 -6.37 1.36 0.44
CA MET A 15 -6.36 0.47 1.61
C MET A 15 -5.81 1.17 2.85
N ILE A 16 -4.68 1.86 2.75
CA ILE A 16 -4.10 2.65 3.86
C ILE A 16 -5.11 3.67 4.42
N ILE A 17 -5.87 4.34 3.56
CA ILE A 17 -6.87 5.31 4.00
C ILE A 17 -8.06 4.61 4.66
N CYS A 18 -8.51 3.48 4.11
CA CYS A 18 -9.71 2.77 4.59
C CYS A 18 -9.48 1.96 5.88
N THR A 19 -8.29 1.39 6.09
CA THR A 19 -7.98 0.54 7.26
C THR A 19 -8.38 1.14 8.62
N PRO A 20 -8.06 2.41 8.95
CA PRO A 20 -8.48 2.97 10.24
C PRO A 20 -10.01 2.98 10.41
N PHE A 21 -10.77 3.25 9.36
CA PHE A 21 -12.24 3.22 9.42
C PHE A 21 -12.77 1.80 9.59
N ILE A 22 -12.15 0.81 8.94
CA ILE A 22 -12.50 -0.60 9.13
C ILE A 22 -12.25 -1.03 10.57
N LEU A 23 -11.13 -0.60 11.18
CA LEU A 23 -10.83 -0.89 12.59
C LEU A 23 -11.86 -0.26 13.54
N LEU A 24 -12.25 1.00 13.30
CA LEU A 24 -13.29 1.65 14.10
C LEU A 24 -14.65 0.99 13.93
N LEU A 25 -15.00 0.59 12.70
CA LEU A 25 -16.23 -0.15 12.42
C LEU A 25 -16.23 -1.51 13.13
N ALA A 26 -15.10 -2.22 13.15
CA ALA A 26 -14.97 -3.49 13.86
C ALA A 26 -15.18 -3.32 15.38
N LEU A 27 -14.57 -2.29 15.98
CA LEU A 27 -14.81 -1.95 17.39
C LEU A 27 -16.28 -1.62 17.66
N TRP A 28 -16.94 -0.92 16.74
CA TRP A 28 -18.36 -0.61 16.87
C TRP A 28 -19.22 -1.87 16.83
N MET A 29 -18.97 -2.76 15.88
CA MET A 29 -19.69 -4.03 15.77
C MET A 29 -19.51 -4.92 17.01
N GLN A 30 -18.39 -4.78 17.72
CA GLN A 30 -18.11 -5.48 18.98
C GLN A 30 -18.69 -4.77 20.21
N SER A 31 -19.35 -3.61 20.05
CA SER A 31 -19.79 -2.73 21.14
C SER A 31 -18.65 -2.21 22.04
N ASP A 32 -17.40 -2.30 21.56
CA ASP A 32 -16.19 -1.88 22.25
C ASP A 32 -15.73 -0.49 21.81
N LEU A 33 -16.48 0.19 20.94
CA LEU A 33 -16.15 1.53 20.49
C LEU A 33 -16.44 2.55 21.60
N THR A 34 -15.38 2.94 22.30
CA THR A 34 -15.36 4.01 23.29
C THR A 34 -14.32 5.06 22.87
N PRO A 35 -14.36 6.29 23.41
CA PRO A 35 -13.32 7.28 23.15
C PRO A 35 -11.90 6.74 23.43
N HIS A 36 -11.76 5.93 24.46
CA HIS A 36 -10.47 5.33 24.82
C HIS A 36 -9.98 4.32 23.77
N THR A 37 -10.83 3.38 23.35
CA THR A 37 -10.45 2.35 22.37
C THR A 37 -10.25 2.96 20.98
N ALA A 38 -11.07 3.96 20.61
CA ALA A 38 -10.89 4.74 19.38
C ALA A 38 -9.54 5.47 19.37
N ALA A 39 -9.18 6.15 20.46
CA ALA A 39 -7.90 6.84 20.56
C ALA A 39 -6.69 5.89 20.54
N ILE A 40 -6.81 4.69 21.13
CA ILE A 40 -5.78 3.64 20.99
C ILE A 40 -5.67 3.20 19.54
N ALA A 41 -6.78 2.81 18.90
CA ALA A 41 -6.78 2.28 17.55
C ALA A 41 -6.19 3.29 16.55
N LEU A 42 -6.63 4.55 16.61
CA LEU A 42 -6.09 5.64 15.80
C LEU A 42 -4.61 5.90 16.10
N GLY A 43 -4.22 5.94 17.38
CA GLY A 43 -2.85 6.20 17.80
C GLY A 43 -1.86 5.12 17.35
N VAL A 44 -2.22 3.84 17.54
CA VAL A 44 -1.42 2.68 17.12
C VAL A 44 -1.33 2.61 15.60
N THR A 45 -2.44 2.79 14.89
CA THR A 45 -2.45 2.79 13.41
C THR A 45 -1.61 3.95 12.87
N GLY A 46 -1.73 5.14 13.47
CA GLY A 46 -0.92 6.29 13.12
C GLY A 46 0.58 6.02 13.31
N LEU A 47 0.97 5.44 14.45
CA LEU A 47 2.35 5.07 14.72
C LEU A 47 2.87 4.01 13.74
N LEU A 48 2.05 3.01 13.42
CA LEU A 48 2.38 2.00 12.41
C LEU A 48 2.67 2.65 11.06
N TYR A 49 1.82 3.58 10.59
CA TYR A 49 2.00 4.24 9.31
C TYR A 49 3.22 5.16 9.24
N LEU A 50 3.60 5.78 10.36
CA LEU A 50 4.83 6.56 10.42
C LEU A 50 6.09 5.68 10.28
N ASN A 51 6.01 4.43 10.72
CA ASN A 51 7.13 3.48 10.73
C ASN A 51 7.04 2.39 9.65
N ILE A 52 5.97 2.35 8.86
CA ILE A 52 5.71 1.26 7.91
C ILE A 52 6.82 1.09 6.86
N ARG A 53 7.48 2.19 6.49
CA ARG A 53 8.62 2.14 5.56
C ARG A 53 9.72 1.24 6.11
N TRP A 54 10.07 1.39 7.39
CA TRP A 54 11.12 0.59 8.01
C TRP A 54 10.78 -0.91 7.98
N ILE A 55 9.52 -1.25 8.25
CA ILE A 55 9.03 -2.64 8.18
C ILE A 55 9.11 -3.17 6.74
N GLN A 56 8.68 -2.37 5.77
CA GLN A 56 8.63 -2.76 4.36
C GLN A 56 10.01 -2.78 3.70
N ASP A 57 10.98 -2.00 4.21
CA ASP A 57 12.35 -1.99 3.73
C ASP A 57 13.04 -3.34 3.91
N PHE A 58 12.66 -4.11 4.92
CA PHE A 58 13.15 -5.49 5.12
C PHE A 58 12.83 -6.44 3.96
N PHE A 59 11.71 -6.21 3.25
CA PHE A 59 11.27 -7.05 2.14
C PHE A 59 11.61 -6.45 0.77
N ARG A 60 12.15 -5.23 0.74
CA ARG A 60 12.31 -4.43 -0.47
C ARG A 60 13.22 -5.08 -1.49
N ASP A 61 14.30 -5.72 -1.05
CA ASP A 61 15.23 -6.39 -1.97
C ASP A 61 14.59 -7.60 -2.64
N SER A 62 13.78 -8.36 -1.92
CA SER A 62 12.99 -9.46 -2.49
C SER A 62 11.99 -8.94 -3.54
N TRP A 63 11.32 -7.82 -3.26
CA TRP A 63 10.41 -7.20 -4.22
C TRP A 63 11.13 -6.62 -5.43
N ARG A 64 12.35 -6.11 -5.26
CA ARG A 64 13.20 -5.62 -6.36
C ARG A 64 13.57 -6.75 -7.31
N GLN A 65 14.03 -7.89 -6.77
CA GLN A 65 14.32 -9.07 -7.58
C GLN A 65 13.08 -9.55 -8.34
N GLU A 66 11.92 -9.56 -7.69
CA GLU A 66 10.67 -9.93 -8.36
C GLU A 66 10.27 -8.93 -9.47
N TYR A 67 10.48 -7.64 -9.25
CA TYR A 67 10.26 -6.59 -10.26
C TYR A 67 11.17 -6.80 -11.47
N GLU A 68 12.48 -6.94 -11.25
CA GLU A 68 13.48 -7.13 -12.31
C GLU A 68 13.20 -8.40 -13.13
N GLN A 69 12.87 -9.51 -12.45
CA GLN A 69 12.50 -10.76 -13.11
C GLN A 69 11.26 -10.59 -14.01
N LYS A 70 10.21 -9.91 -13.51
CA LYS A 70 8.98 -9.68 -14.28
C LYS A 70 9.20 -8.71 -15.43
N LEU A 71 10.06 -7.70 -15.24
CA LEU A 71 10.41 -6.74 -16.28
C LEU A 71 11.13 -7.46 -17.42
N ALA A 72 12.22 -8.15 -17.14
CA ALA A 72 13.00 -8.90 -18.13
C ALA A 72 12.14 -9.95 -18.86
N HIS A 73 11.27 -10.66 -18.13
CA HIS A 73 10.34 -11.61 -18.74
C HIS A 73 9.37 -10.94 -19.72
N THR A 74 8.82 -9.78 -19.36
CA THR A 74 7.86 -9.06 -20.19
C THR A 74 8.54 -8.46 -21.43
N GLU A 75 9.75 -7.92 -21.27
CA GLU A 75 10.58 -7.44 -22.39
C GLU A 75 10.91 -8.56 -23.37
N ALA A 76 11.36 -9.72 -22.87
CA ALA A 76 11.63 -10.89 -23.69
C ALA A 76 10.38 -11.37 -24.46
N GLN A 77 9.20 -11.30 -23.82
CA GLN A 77 7.95 -11.60 -24.50
C GLN A 77 7.61 -10.57 -25.58
N LEU A 78 7.78 -9.27 -25.31
CA LEU A 78 7.51 -8.20 -26.28
C LEU A 78 8.43 -8.25 -27.50
N ALA A 79 9.68 -8.71 -27.33
CA ALA A 79 10.65 -8.90 -28.41
C ALA A 79 10.27 -10.02 -29.40
N ARG A 80 9.32 -10.88 -29.05
CA ARG A 80 8.86 -11.95 -29.92
C ARG A 80 8.14 -11.41 -31.17
N LYS A 81 8.51 -11.97 -32.34
CA LYS A 81 7.95 -11.59 -33.64
C LYS A 81 6.56 -12.19 -33.92
N ASP A 82 6.19 -13.27 -33.21
CA ASP A 82 4.96 -14.03 -33.42
C ASP A 82 3.74 -13.50 -32.64
N LEU A 83 3.85 -12.33 -32.01
CA LEU A 83 2.76 -11.72 -31.27
C LEU A 83 1.70 -11.11 -32.20
N THR A 84 0.44 -11.47 -31.98
CA THR A 84 -0.69 -10.71 -32.56
C THR A 84 -0.72 -9.29 -32.00
N ALA A 85 -1.31 -8.35 -32.75
CA ALA A 85 -1.46 -6.95 -32.32
C ALA A 85 -2.15 -6.82 -30.94
N LYS A 86 -3.18 -7.64 -30.70
CA LYS A 86 -3.90 -7.67 -29.41
C LYS A 86 -3.03 -8.17 -28.26
N GLN A 87 -2.21 -9.19 -28.49
CA GLN A 87 -1.29 -9.71 -27.46
C GLN A 87 -0.20 -8.68 -27.15
N ARG A 88 0.39 -8.07 -28.18
CA ARG A 88 1.40 -7.02 -28.01
C ARG A 88 0.84 -5.83 -27.23
N CYS A 89 -0.37 -5.37 -27.55
CA CYS A 89 -1.04 -4.31 -26.81
C CYS A 89 -1.24 -4.66 -25.32
N ARG A 90 -1.71 -5.88 -25.02
CA ARG A 90 -1.86 -6.33 -23.62
C ARG A 90 -0.54 -6.42 -22.87
N LEU A 91 0.51 -6.93 -23.50
CA LEU A 91 1.84 -7.03 -22.91
C LEU A 91 2.46 -5.66 -22.68
N GLN A 92 2.31 -4.75 -23.64
CA GLN A 92 2.77 -3.37 -23.50
C GLN A 92 2.07 -2.69 -22.32
N HIS A 93 0.73 -2.82 -22.25
CA HIS A 93 -0.02 -2.28 -21.13
C HIS A 93 0.41 -2.86 -19.78
N TYR A 94 0.71 -4.16 -19.72
CA TYR A 94 1.24 -4.77 -18.51
C TYR A 94 2.64 -4.26 -18.15
N TYR A 95 3.53 -4.13 -19.14
CA TYR A 95 4.86 -3.55 -19.00
C TYR A 95 4.78 -2.12 -18.43
N ASP A 96 3.91 -1.29 -18.99
CA ASP A 96 3.71 0.11 -18.56
C ASP A 96 3.14 0.18 -17.13
N GLN A 97 2.37 -0.83 -16.69
CA GLN A 97 1.84 -0.90 -15.32
C GLN A 97 2.84 -1.41 -14.28
N LEU A 98 3.88 -2.14 -14.68
CA LEU A 98 4.81 -2.77 -13.73
C LEU A 98 5.42 -1.77 -12.74
N PRO A 99 5.92 -0.58 -13.16
CA PRO A 99 6.48 0.39 -12.22
C PRO A 99 5.47 0.86 -11.17
N ASP A 100 4.20 1.08 -11.54
CA ASP A 100 3.15 1.50 -10.61
C ASP A 100 2.74 0.37 -9.65
N ARG A 101 2.74 -0.88 -10.11
CA ARG A 101 2.49 -2.05 -9.26
C ARG A 101 3.62 -2.33 -8.27
N PHE A 102 4.85 -2.02 -8.66
CA PHE A 102 6.04 -2.11 -7.81
C PHE A 102 6.44 -0.74 -7.24
N HIS A 103 5.46 0.16 -7.02
CA HIS A 103 5.71 1.52 -6.54
C HIS A 103 6.51 1.60 -5.23
N LEU A 104 6.45 0.58 -4.37
CA LEU A 104 7.24 0.51 -3.14
C LEU A 104 8.75 0.32 -3.41
N VAL A 105 9.10 -0.19 -4.59
CA VAL A 105 10.49 -0.34 -5.06
C VAL A 105 10.87 0.82 -5.97
N THR A 106 10.05 1.12 -6.98
CA THR A 106 10.38 2.08 -8.06
C THR A 106 10.24 3.55 -7.64
N SER A 107 9.32 3.84 -6.72
CA SER A 107 8.93 5.20 -6.34
C SER A 107 8.46 5.27 -4.87
N PRO A 108 9.30 4.78 -3.93
CA PRO A 108 8.94 4.63 -2.53
C PRO A 108 8.56 5.95 -1.87
N ASP A 109 9.34 7.02 -2.11
CA ASP A 109 9.17 8.28 -1.41
C ASP A 109 7.82 8.91 -1.68
N GLN A 110 7.34 8.82 -2.93
CA GLN A 110 6.00 9.29 -3.30
C GLN A 110 4.91 8.55 -2.51
N THR A 111 5.05 7.24 -2.36
CA THR A 111 4.07 6.42 -1.62
C THR A 111 4.13 6.72 -0.13
N TYR A 112 5.32 6.64 0.48
CA TYR A 112 5.47 6.80 1.92
C TYR A 112 5.20 8.23 2.39
N ARG A 113 5.37 9.24 1.53
CA ARG A 113 4.95 10.61 1.86
C ARG A 113 3.45 10.66 2.16
N THR A 114 2.62 10.06 1.29
CA THR A 114 1.17 10.01 1.50
C THR A 114 0.83 9.20 2.75
N VAL A 115 1.46 8.03 2.94
CA VAL A 115 1.20 7.20 4.13
C VAL A 115 1.58 7.94 5.42
N LYS A 116 2.69 8.68 5.43
CA LYS A 116 3.09 9.50 6.58
C LYS A 116 2.09 10.61 6.88
N VAL A 117 1.54 11.29 5.85
CA VAL A 117 0.50 12.31 6.05
C VAL A 117 -0.73 11.70 6.73
N VAL A 118 -1.17 10.52 6.28
CA VAL A 118 -2.27 9.78 6.94
C VAL A 118 -1.88 9.44 8.38
N GLY A 119 -0.68 8.91 8.61
CA GLY A 119 -0.20 8.56 9.95
C GLY A 119 -0.16 9.73 10.93
N VAL A 120 0.30 10.91 10.48
CA VAL A 120 0.26 12.16 11.27
C VAL A 120 -1.19 12.55 11.58
N GLY A 121 -2.08 12.52 10.59
CA GLY A 121 -3.49 12.84 10.77
C GLY A 121 -4.17 11.93 11.80
N LEU A 122 -3.92 10.62 11.75
CA LEU A 122 -4.45 9.66 12.72
C LEU A 122 -3.93 9.91 14.13
N LYS A 123 -2.64 10.23 14.28
CA LYS A 123 -2.05 10.57 15.58
C LYS A 123 -2.67 11.86 16.17
N ALA A 124 -2.88 12.88 15.34
CA ALA A 124 -3.55 14.11 15.75
C ALA A 124 -5.01 13.85 16.17
N ALA A 125 -5.75 13.05 15.39
CA ALA A 125 -7.12 12.65 15.73
C ALA A 125 -7.18 11.87 17.06
N ALA A 126 -6.25 10.94 17.28
CA ALA A 126 -6.14 10.21 18.55
C ALA A 126 -5.92 11.15 19.74
N HIS A 127 -5.08 12.18 19.57
CA HIS A 127 -4.86 13.18 20.62
C HIS A 127 -6.13 14.00 20.89
N ALA A 128 -6.81 14.48 19.84
CA ALA A 128 -8.05 15.25 19.98
C ALA A 128 -9.14 14.45 20.70
N VAL A 129 -9.31 13.16 20.38
CA VAL A 129 -10.26 12.28 21.07
C VAL A 129 -9.90 12.15 22.56
N ARG A 130 -8.60 12.05 22.90
CA ARG A 130 -8.21 11.97 24.32
C ARG A 130 -8.51 13.26 25.08
N GLU A 131 -8.20 14.43 24.51
CA GLU A 131 -8.40 15.71 25.17
C GLU A 131 -9.88 16.08 25.32
N PHE A 132 -10.71 15.77 24.31
CA PHE A 132 -12.14 16.11 24.36
C PHE A 132 -12.92 15.32 25.41
N PHE A 133 -12.47 14.10 25.73
CA PHE A 133 -13.13 13.20 26.68
C PHE A 133 -12.35 13.05 28.00
N ARG A 134 -11.41 13.96 28.27
CA ARG A 134 -10.69 14.08 29.55
C ARG A 134 -11.45 14.97 30.51
#